data_AF-A0A6A1TZ64-F1
#
_entry.id   AF-A0A6A1TZ64-F1
#
_cell.length_a   1.000
_cell.length_b   1.000
_cell.length_c   1.000
_cell.angle_alpha   90.00
_cell.angle_beta   90.00
_cell.angle_gamma   90.00
#
_symmetry.space_group_name_H-M   'P 1'
#
loop_
_entity.id
_entity.type
_entity.pdbx_description
1 polymer ?
#
loop_
_entity_poly.entity_id
_entity_poly.type
_entity_poly.pdbx_seq_one_letter_code
_entity_poly.pdbx_strand_id
1 'polypeptide(L)'
;MFGAQTARADQLIEEYTAFIGEADLYNSNNVRLQEPWQIIRQDRANFHRFGVSQRGDQSDSFFADAGNRELVERMISRGTIDRAARNAVVRGNVMINVQIFRGPRGDYVNVLVY
;
A
#
# COMPACT_ATOMS: atom_id res chain seq x y z
N MET A 1 31.48 -30.23 -2.87
CA MET A 1 30.15 -30.15 -2.22
C MET A 1 29.45 -28.93 -2.78
N PHE A 2 28.41 -29.10 -3.60
CA PHE A 2 27.61 -27.98 -4.10
C PHE A 2 26.44 -27.79 -3.15
N GLY A 3 26.49 -26.75 -2.31
CA GLY A 3 25.34 -26.35 -1.50
C GLY A 3 24.28 -25.77 -2.43
N ALA A 4 23.13 -26.43 -2.52
CA ALA A 4 21.98 -25.86 -3.19
C ALA A 4 21.53 -24.61 -2.42
N GLN A 5 21.83 -23.44 -2.97
CA GLN A 5 21.30 -22.19 -2.46
C GLN A 5 19.81 -22.18 -2.79
N THR A 6 18.97 -22.57 -1.84
CA THR A 6 17.52 -22.52 -2.01
C THR A 6 17.13 -21.08 -2.30
N ALA A 7 16.66 -20.79 -3.51
CA ALA A 7 16.03 -19.51 -3.80
C ALA A 7 14.84 -19.38 -2.85
N ARG A 8 14.87 -18.38 -1.96
CA ARG A 8 13.68 -18.06 -1.16
C ARG A 8 12.69 -17.37 -2.09
N ALA A 9 11.57 -18.03 -2.34
CA ALA A 9 10.45 -17.43 -3.05
C ALA A 9 9.86 -16.29 -2.22
N ASP A 10 9.33 -15.27 -2.89
CA ASP A 10 8.61 -14.18 -2.22
C ASP A 10 7.34 -14.74 -1.57
N GLN A 11 7.10 -14.37 -0.31
CA GLN A 11 5.97 -14.84 0.47
C GLN A 11 4.90 -13.75 0.54
N LEU A 12 3.66 -14.04 0.11
CA LEU A 12 2.51 -13.16 0.38
C LEU A 12 2.26 -13.15 1.90
N ILE A 13 2.36 -11.97 2.50
CA ILE A 13 2.14 -11.74 3.93
C ILE A 13 0.67 -11.44 4.19
N GLU A 14 0.11 -10.50 3.42
CA GLU A 14 -1.25 -10.03 3.59
C GLU A 14 -1.73 -9.37 2.29
N GLU A 15 -3.04 -9.38 2.08
CA GLU A 15 -3.70 -8.74 0.96
C GLU A 15 -4.95 -8.03 1.48
N TYR A 16 -5.18 -6.81 1.03
CA TYR A 16 -6.38 -6.05 1.38
C TYR A 16 -6.88 -5.20 0.21
N THR A 17 -8.18 -4.94 0.26
CA THR A 17 -8.87 -4.03 -0.66
C THR A 17 -9.14 -2.70 0.05
N ALA A 18 -8.95 -1.60 -0.66
CA ALA A 18 -9.20 -0.26 -0.14
C ALA A 18 -9.77 0.66 -1.23
N PHE A 19 -10.70 1.52 -0.85
CA PHE A 19 -11.24 2.54 -1.72
C PHE A 19 -10.59 3.88 -1.42
N ILE A 20 -9.80 4.39 -2.38
CA ILE A 20 -9.15 5.69 -2.25
C ILE A 20 -10.20 6.78 -2.43
N GLY A 21 -10.69 7.33 -1.33
CA GLY A 21 -11.67 8.42 -1.28
C GLY A 21 -11.00 9.79 -1.20
N GLU A 22 -11.83 10.84 -1.14
CA GLU A 22 -11.35 12.22 -1.11
C GLU A 22 -10.48 12.53 0.12
N ALA A 23 -10.83 11.97 1.29
CA ALA A 23 -10.09 12.15 2.53
C ALA A 23 -8.64 11.61 2.48
N ASP A 24 -8.36 10.69 1.57
CA ASP A 24 -7.05 10.04 1.44
C ASP A 24 -6.10 10.84 0.55
N LEU A 25 -6.63 11.82 -0.19
CA LEU A 25 -5.87 12.65 -1.12
C LEU A 25 -5.19 13.83 -0.42
N TYR A 26 -5.44 14.06 0.87
CA TYR A 26 -4.92 15.21 1.60
C TYR A 26 -4.23 14.78 2.88
N ASN A 27 -3.12 15.43 3.21
CA ASN A 27 -2.51 15.25 4.53
C ASN A 27 -3.27 16.00 5.63
N SER A 28 -2.82 15.87 6.88
CA SER A 28 -3.43 16.53 8.04
C SER A 28 -3.45 18.07 7.99
N ASN A 29 -2.66 18.68 7.11
CA ASN A 29 -2.64 20.13 6.86
C ASN A 29 -3.51 20.52 5.65
N ASN A 30 -4.36 19.62 5.17
CA ASN A 30 -5.22 19.80 4.01
C ASN A 30 -4.46 20.08 2.69
N VAL A 31 -3.22 19.62 2.58
CA VAL A 31 -2.40 19.75 1.37
C VAL A 31 -2.57 18.50 0.50
N ARG A 32 -2.86 18.71 -0.79
CA ARG A 32 -3.03 17.66 -1.79
C ARG A 32 -1.75 16.84 -1.95
N LEU A 33 -1.88 15.53 -1.75
CA LEU A 33 -0.84 14.54 -1.99
C LEU A 33 -0.71 14.27 -3.49
N GLN A 34 0.53 14.08 -3.95
CA GLN A 34 0.85 13.97 -5.38
C GLN A 34 1.46 12.61 -5.74
N GLU A 35 1.92 11.85 -4.75
CA GLU A 35 2.51 10.53 -4.98
C GLU A 35 1.59 9.40 -4.47
N PRO A 36 1.49 8.27 -5.19
CA PRO A 36 0.66 7.13 -4.79
C PRO A 36 1.01 6.60 -3.39
N TRP A 37 2.31 6.58 -3.05
CA TRP A 37 2.77 6.10 -1.75
C TRP A 37 2.31 7.01 -0.60
N GLN A 38 2.18 8.32 -0.84
CA GLN A 38 1.66 9.26 0.15
C GLN A 38 0.18 8.98 0.42
N ILE A 39 -0.58 8.76 -0.65
CA ILE A 39 -2.02 8.52 -0.60
C ILE A 39 -2.32 7.19 0.08
N ILE A 40 -1.63 6.11 -0.28
CA ILE A 40 -1.79 4.80 0.39
C ILE A 40 -1.41 4.89 1.87
N ARG A 41 -0.35 5.64 2.21
CA ARG A 41 0.02 5.89 3.62
C ARG A 41 -1.08 6.66 4.36
N GLN A 42 -1.65 7.70 3.74
CA GLN A 42 -2.70 8.52 4.32
C GLN A 42 -3.99 7.72 4.50
N ASP A 43 -4.38 6.94 3.51
CA ASP A 43 -5.50 5.99 3.54
C ASP A 43 -5.37 5.00 4.70
N ARG A 44 -4.21 4.34 4.85
CA ARG A 44 -3.98 3.43 6.00
C ARG A 44 -3.86 4.17 7.34
N ALA A 45 -3.55 5.47 7.35
CA ALA A 45 -3.68 6.30 8.55
C ALA A 45 -5.14 6.60 8.88
N ASN A 46 -5.93 6.98 7.87
CA ASN A 46 -7.36 7.24 7.95
C ASN A 46 -8.11 6.02 8.50
N PHE A 47 -7.86 4.84 7.95
CA PHE A 47 -8.48 3.59 8.37
C PHE A 47 -8.11 3.21 9.82
N HIS A 48 -6.81 3.03 10.12
CA HIS A 48 -6.36 2.43 11.39
C HIS A 48 -6.25 3.41 12.55
N ARG A 49 -5.94 4.68 12.28
CA ARG A 49 -5.73 5.69 13.34
C ARG A 49 -6.94 6.57 13.55
N PHE A 50 -7.63 6.95 12.47
CA PHE A 50 -8.71 7.93 12.53
C PHE A 50 -10.12 7.30 12.43
N GLY A 51 -10.22 6.00 12.16
CA GLY A 51 -11.49 5.29 12.04
C GLY A 51 -12.32 5.73 10.83
N VAL A 52 -11.68 6.29 9.81
CA VAL A 52 -12.30 6.70 8.54
C VAL A 52 -12.14 5.56 7.56
N SER A 53 -13.25 4.92 7.19
CA SER A 53 -13.28 3.84 6.21
C SER A 53 -14.40 4.06 5.20
N GLN A 54 -14.22 3.59 3.98
CA GLN A 54 -15.22 3.59 2.93
C GLN A 54 -15.83 2.19 2.72
N ARG A 55 -16.93 2.13 1.97
CA ARG A 55 -17.59 0.86 1.66
C ARG A 55 -16.68 0.01 0.78
N GLY A 56 -16.37 -1.20 1.24
CA GLY A 56 -15.51 -2.15 0.53
C GLY A 56 -14.09 -2.21 1.09
N ASP A 57 -13.72 -1.31 2.00
CA ASP A 57 -12.44 -1.37 2.69
C ASP A 57 -12.32 -2.62 3.54
N GLN A 58 -11.13 -3.20 3.47
CA GLN A 58 -10.70 -4.28 4.33
C GLN A 58 -9.66 -3.75 5.30
N SER A 59 -9.69 -4.30 6.51
CA SER A 59 -8.62 -4.12 7.47
C SER A 59 -7.39 -4.92 7.04
N ASP A 60 -6.23 -4.50 7.52
CA ASP A 60 -4.96 -5.21 7.38
C ASP A 60 -4.16 -5.12 8.68
N SER A 61 -3.44 -6.17 9.03
CA SER A 61 -2.60 -6.24 10.22
C SER A 61 -1.25 -5.55 10.03
N PHE A 62 -0.74 -5.51 8.80
CA PHE A 62 0.58 -4.97 8.49
C PHE A 62 0.66 -3.45 8.68
N PHE A 63 -0.25 -2.67 8.12
CA PHE A 63 -0.29 -1.20 8.22
C PHE A 63 -1.11 -0.68 9.42
N ALA A 64 -1.64 -1.57 10.26
CA ALA A 64 -2.08 -1.18 11.61
C ALA A 64 -0.91 -0.58 12.43
N ASP A 65 0.32 -1.05 12.19
CA ASP A 65 1.54 -0.47 12.75
C ASP A 65 1.93 0.84 12.03
N ALA A 66 2.13 1.91 12.81
CA ALA A 66 2.60 3.19 12.30
C ALA A 66 3.97 3.12 11.63
N GLY A 67 4.91 2.33 12.16
CA GLY A 67 6.25 2.16 11.59
C GLY A 67 6.20 1.51 10.20
N ASN A 68 5.30 0.56 9.99
CA ASN A 68 5.13 -0.07 8.66
C ASN A 68 4.58 0.91 7.62
N ARG A 69 3.69 1.84 8.03
CA ARG A 69 3.19 2.90 7.14
C ARG A 69 4.30 3.84 6.64
N GLU A 70 5.34 4.06 7.44
CA GLU A 70 6.51 4.85 7.02
C GLU A 70 7.31 4.16 5.90
N LEU A 71 7.27 2.82 5.82
CA LEU A 71 8.02 2.03 4.84
C LEU A 71 7.39 2.02 3.44
N VAL A 72 6.13 2.44 3.29
CA VAL A 72 5.34 2.33 2.04
C VAL A 72 6.07 2.87 0.81
N GLU A 73 6.75 4.02 0.91
CA GLU A 73 7.51 4.59 -0.21
C GLU A 73 8.57 3.61 -0.73
N ARG A 74 9.35 3.03 0.19
CA ARG A 74 10.37 2.03 -0.14
C ARG A 74 9.73 0.74 -0.65
N MET A 75 8.62 0.30 -0.06
CA MET A 75 7.93 -0.92 -0.48
C MET A 75 7.39 -0.80 -1.90
N ILE A 76 6.78 0.33 -2.26
CA ILE A 76 6.29 0.60 -3.63
C ILE A 76 7.46 0.69 -4.61
N SER A 77 8.58 1.31 -4.23
CA SER A 77 9.77 1.36 -5.08
C SER A 77 10.35 -0.03 -5.42
N ARG A 78 10.03 -1.04 -4.61
CA ARG A 78 10.52 -2.42 -4.73
C ARG A 78 9.53 -3.37 -5.39
N GLY A 79 8.23 -3.07 -5.30
CA GLY A 79 7.18 -3.87 -5.90
C GLY A 79 6.69 -3.29 -7.21
N THR A 80 5.40 -3.47 -7.50
CA THR A 80 4.80 -3.04 -8.77
C THR A 80 3.59 -2.13 -8.57
N ILE A 81 3.57 -1.06 -9.37
CA ILE A 81 2.39 -0.24 -9.61
C ILE A 81 2.51 0.30 -11.02
N ASP A 82 1.62 -0.12 -11.92
CA ASP A 82 1.69 0.34 -13.30
C ASP A 82 1.29 1.82 -13.40
N ARG A 83 1.63 2.46 -14.53
CA ARG A 83 1.38 3.90 -14.73
C ARG A 83 -0.10 4.26 -14.64
N ALA A 84 -1.01 3.41 -15.12
CA ALA A 84 -2.44 3.66 -15.05
C ALA A 84 -2.91 3.58 -13.59
N ALA A 85 -2.47 2.56 -12.84
CA ALA A 85 -2.75 2.42 -11.43
C ALA A 85 -2.23 3.62 -10.60
N ARG A 86 -0.99 4.07 -10.84
CA ARG A 86 -0.44 5.29 -10.20
C ARG A 86 -1.33 6.50 -10.42
N ASN A 87 -1.74 6.73 -11.67
CA ASN A 87 -2.58 7.87 -12.02
C ASN A 87 -3.98 7.77 -11.40
N ALA A 88 -4.55 6.57 -11.33
CA ALA A 88 -5.85 6.36 -10.72
C ALA A 88 -5.81 6.63 -9.20
N VAL A 89 -4.79 6.13 -8.49
CA VAL A 89 -4.59 6.43 -7.06
C VAL A 89 -4.43 7.92 -6.81
N VAL A 90 -3.63 8.63 -7.61
CA VAL A 90 -3.42 10.08 -7.46
C VAL A 90 -4.69 10.89 -7.74
N ARG A 91 -5.54 10.42 -8.66
CA ARG A 91 -6.86 11.04 -8.92
C ARG A 91 -7.85 10.77 -7.79
N GLY A 92 -7.80 9.58 -7.19
CA GLY A 92 -8.76 9.07 -6.22
C GLY A 92 -10.03 8.53 -6.88
N ASN A 93 -11.04 8.24 -6.06
CA ASN A 93 -12.29 7.59 -6.45
C ASN A 93 -12.04 6.26 -7.19
N VAL A 94 -11.17 5.43 -6.61
CA VAL A 94 -10.73 4.18 -7.21
C VAL A 94 -10.60 3.08 -6.16
N MET A 95 -10.96 1.85 -6.54
CA MET A 95 -10.72 0.68 -5.72
C MET A 95 -9.32 0.12 -6.02
N ILE A 96 -8.55 -0.14 -4.97
CA ILE A 96 -7.24 -0.79 -5.08
C ILE A 96 -7.23 -2.12 -4.34
N ASN A 97 -6.39 -3.03 -4.83
CA ASN A 97 -5.94 -4.19 -4.10
C ASN A 97 -4.44 -4.06 -3.85
N VAL A 98 -4.06 -4.22 -2.59
CA VAL A 98 -2.68 -4.11 -2.14
C VAL A 98 -2.24 -5.46 -1.63
N GLN A 99 -1.20 -6.00 -2.24
CA GLN A 99 -0.58 -7.25 -1.84
C GLN A 99 0.77 -6.93 -1.21
N ILE A 100 0.99 -7.43 0.00
CA ILE A 100 2.21 -7.22 0.77
C ILE A 100 3.02 -8.50 0.72
N PHE A 101 4.24 -8.41 0.19
CA PHE A 101 5.13 -9.55 0.06
C PHE A 101 6.37 -9.37 0.92
N ARG A 102 6.90 -10.49 1.40
CA ARG A 102 8.21 -10.61 2.02
C ARG A 102 9.16 -11.30 1.06
N GLY A 103 10.14 -10.54 0.57
CA GLY A 103 11.18 -11.06 -0.32
C GLY A 103 12.57 -11.08 0.31
N PRO A 104 13.57 -11.69 -0.36
CA PRO A 104 14.95 -11.74 0.11
C PRO A 104 15.61 -10.36 0.29
N ARG A 105 15.06 -9.33 -0.39
CA ARG A 105 15.53 -7.93 -0.34
C ARG A 105 14.72 -7.06 0.63
N GLY A 106 13.83 -7.68 1.41
CA GLY A 106 12.89 -7.04 2.33
C GLY A 106 11.48 -6.96 1.75
N ASP A 107 10.57 -6.42 2.55
CA ASP A 107 9.15 -6.37 2.22
C ASP A 107 8.89 -5.34 1.08
N TYR A 108 7.89 -5.65 0.25
CA TYR A 108 7.46 -4.82 -0.89
C TYR A 108 5.94 -4.92 -1.09
N VAL A 109 5.36 -4.00 -1.86
CA VAL A 109 3.92 -4.03 -2.18
C VAL A 109 3.67 -4.02 -3.67
N ASN A 110 2.67 -4.79 -4.09
CA ASN A 110 2.07 -4.67 -5.42
C ASN A 110 0.71 -3.99 -5.27
N VAL A 111 0.42 -3.04 -6.16
CA VAL A 111 -0.82 -2.28 -6.16
C VAL A 111 -1.53 -2.47 -7.49
N LEU A 112 -2.74 -3.00 -7.41
CA LEU A 112 -3.65 -3.24 -8.54
C LEU A 112 -4.87 -2.33 -8.41
N VAL A 113 -5.47 -1.96 -9.53
CA VAL A 113 -6.68 -1.12 -9.62
C VAL A 113 -7.79 -1.90 -10.33
N TYR A 114 -9.04 -1.72 -9.89
CA TYR A 114 -10.25 -2.25 -10.54
C TYR A 114 -11.20 -1.16 -11.00
#